data_AF-A0A816R1U3-F1
#
_entry.id   AF-A0A816R1U3-F1
#
_cell.length_a   1.000
_cell.length_b   1.000
_cell.length_c   1.000
_cell.angle_alpha   90.00
_cell.angle_beta   90.00
_cell.angle_gamma   90.00
#
_symmetry.space_group_name_H-M   'P 1'
#
loop_
_entity.id
_entity.type
_entity.pdbx_description
1 polymer ?
#
loop_
_entity_poly.entity_id
_entity_poly.type
_entity_poly.pdbx_seq_one_letter_code
_entity_poly.pdbx_strand_id
1 'polypeptide(L)'
;MNGQGTHPFAELIKRGANIRPKPILERQASIDPDSLVAIFYKPGITGQPKAATLINFEMLNLLHGQLENIGQFLTRVCAPISIYHIFAEMVGVLNVVFQKCQAVFSAISPDTVSAMGVIHEEERTALIGSPVIFRDILTHLGKENYDLSSLALGVLGARPMQREFLRRLEVELPVTRVTQSDGMTENVTLFASAYWAGDADQQRSYSSMGVCMQRLEIIIRSVVNIYPAEIETAIIEHLSVFDAQVFGIPDERYGEEVRAWITLKPDTSTCTTDEIV
;
A
#
# COMPACT_ATOMS: atom_id res chain seq x y z
N MET A 1 24.79 3.85 14.44
CA MET A 1 26.06 3.42 13.82
C MET A 1 26.48 4.47 12.80
N ASN A 2 27.74 4.91 12.79
CA ASN A 2 28.32 5.79 11.75
C ASN A 2 29.22 4.94 10.86
N GLY A 3 28.60 4.21 9.92
CA GLY A 3 29.31 3.42 8.91
C GLY A 3 29.77 4.29 7.73
N GLN A 4 30.70 3.78 6.94
CA GLN A 4 31.11 4.44 5.70
C GLN A 4 29.88 4.55 4.76
N GLY A 5 29.56 5.77 4.31
CA GLY A 5 28.38 6.06 3.47
C GLY A 5 27.09 6.35 4.23
N THR A 6 27.06 6.23 5.56
CA THR A 6 25.91 6.66 6.37
C THR A 6 26.09 8.12 6.77
N HIS A 7 25.08 8.96 6.50
CA HIS A 7 25.06 10.36 6.93
C HIS A 7 24.03 10.54 8.05
N PRO A 8 24.41 11.12 9.21
CA PRO A 8 23.44 11.50 10.24
C PRO A 8 22.40 12.46 9.68
N PHE A 9 21.12 12.28 10.05
CA PHE A 9 20.05 13.16 9.60
C PHE A 9 20.33 14.64 9.92
N ALA A 10 20.90 14.93 11.09
CA ALA A 10 21.30 16.27 11.48
C ALA A 10 22.38 16.88 10.56
N GLU A 11 23.28 16.07 9.99
CA GLU A 11 24.26 16.53 8.99
C GLU A 11 23.58 16.87 7.67
N LEU A 12 22.63 16.04 7.22
CA LEU A 12 21.83 16.31 6.02
C LEU A 12 21.06 17.64 6.15
N ILE A 13 20.45 17.89 7.30
CA ILE A 13 19.77 19.17 7.59
C ILE A 13 20.76 20.35 7.52
N LYS A 14 21.94 20.24 8.14
CA LYS A 14 22.98 21.28 8.07
C LYS A 14 23.46 21.55 6.65
N ARG A 15 23.62 20.51 5.84
CA ARG A 15 23.98 20.64 4.41
C ARG A 15 22.89 21.35 3.62
N GLY A 16 21.62 21.04 3.90
CA GLY A 16 20.47 21.67 3.26
C GLY A 16 20.24 23.13 3.63
N ALA A 17 20.65 23.55 4.84
CA ALA A 17 20.38 24.89 5.38
C ALA A 17 20.90 26.05 4.51
N ASN A 18 21.92 25.81 3.70
CA ASN A 18 22.54 26.82 2.84
C ASN A 18 22.17 26.69 1.35
N ILE A 19 21.27 25.77 1.00
CA ILE A 19 20.83 25.59 -0.39
C ILE A 19 19.79 26.67 -0.71
N ARG A 20 20.09 27.50 -1.72
CA ARG A 20 19.15 28.50 -2.23
C ARG A 20 17.96 27.81 -2.92
N PRO A 21 16.75 28.40 -2.93
CA PRO A 21 15.57 27.79 -3.57
C PRO A 21 15.73 27.52 -5.07
N LYS A 22 16.49 28.35 -5.79
CA LYS A 22 16.63 28.29 -7.25
C LYS A 22 17.06 26.90 -7.78
N PRO A 23 18.17 26.30 -7.30
CA PRO A 23 18.52 24.92 -7.66
C PRO A 23 17.42 23.87 -7.44
N ILE A 24 16.61 24.03 -6.39
CA ILE A 24 15.50 23.10 -6.09
C ILE A 24 14.40 23.24 -7.14
N LEU A 25 14.01 24.48 -7.45
CA LEU A 25 12.99 24.77 -8.46
C LEU A 25 13.44 24.33 -9.86
N GLU A 26 14.70 24.58 -10.21
CA GLU A 26 15.28 24.12 -11.48
C GLU A 26 15.28 22.59 -11.57
N ARG A 27 15.64 21.91 -10.47
CA ARG A 27 15.62 20.45 -10.44
C ARG A 27 14.19 19.91 -10.55
N GLN A 28 13.23 20.48 -9.83
CA GLN A 28 11.82 20.09 -9.89
C GLN A 28 11.25 20.29 -11.31
N ALA A 29 11.54 21.41 -11.96
CA ALA A 29 11.10 21.69 -13.32
C ALA A 29 11.76 20.79 -14.38
N SER A 30 12.92 20.20 -14.07
CA SER A 30 13.63 19.26 -14.97
C SER A 30 13.10 17.83 -14.92
N ILE A 31 12.20 17.50 -14.00
CA ILE A 31 11.67 16.16 -13.81
C ILE A 31 10.31 16.07 -14.49
N ASP A 32 10.20 15.14 -15.43
CA ASP A 32 8.93 14.76 -16.04
C ASP A 32 8.22 13.72 -15.14
N PRO A 33 6.97 13.98 -14.69
CA PRO A 33 6.20 13.04 -13.88
C PRO A 33 6.03 11.65 -14.51
N ASP A 34 6.04 11.55 -15.83
CA ASP A 34 5.85 10.30 -16.57
C ASP A 34 7.16 9.57 -16.88
N SER A 35 8.29 10.13 -16.44
CA SER A 35 9.58 9.45 -16.53
C SER A 35 9.69 8.29 -15.56
N LEU A 36 10.30 7.20 -16.03
CA LEU A 36 10.62 6.02 -15.22
C LEU A 36 11.53 6.38 -14.04
N VAL A 37 11.19 5.87 -12.86
CA VAL A 37 11.95 6.08 -11.62
C VAL A 37 12.45 4.78 -11.02
N ALA A 38 11.74 3.67 -11.21
CA ALA A 38 12.15 2.37 -10.66
C ALA A 38 11.76 1.19 -11.56
N ILE A 39 12.54 0.11 -11.46
CA ILE A 39 12.27 -1.17 -12.11
C ILE A 39 12.34 -2.27 -11.06
N PHE A 40 11.24 -2.98 -10.88
CA PHE A 40 11.16 -4.11 -9.95
C PHE A 40 10.96 -5.41 -10.72
N TYR A 41 11.82 -6.40 -10.45
CA TYR A 41 11.70 -7.72 -11.05
C TYR A 41 10.89 -8.65 -10.16
N LYS A 42 9.96 -9.38 -10.78
CA LYS A 42 9.15 -10.41 -10.11
C LYS A 42 9.25 -11.76 -10.81
N PRO A 43 9.12 -12.88 -10.08
CA PRO A 43 9.02 -14.20 -10.70
C PRO A 43 7.88 -14.25 -11.71
N GLY A 44 8.18 -14.63 -12.96
CA GLY A 44 7.17 -14.82 -14.00
C GLY A 44 6.67 -16.26 -14.05
N ILE A 45 5.41 -16.44 -14.45
CA ILE A 45 4.78 -17.77 -14.62
C ILE A 45 5.48 -18.60 -15.72
N THR A 46 6.15 -17.94 -16.65
CA THR A 46 6.93 -18.55 -17.75
C THR A 46 8.38 -18.87 -17.36
N GLY A 47 8.76 -18.71 -16.08
CA GLY A 47 10.10 -18.97 -15.56
C GLY A 47 11.08 -17.80 -15.69
N GLN A 48 10.82 -16.82 -16.55
CA GLN A 48 11.62 -15.59 -16.66
C GLN A 48 11.05 -14.48 -15.77
N PRO A 49 11.88 -13.73 -15.02
CA PRO A 49 11.41 -12.59 -14.26
C PRO A 49 10.78 -11.51 -15.16
N LYS A 50 9.64 -10.97 -14.75
CA LYS A 50 8.99 -9.81 -15.41
C LYS A 50 9.39 -8.52 -14.70
N ALA A 51 9.64 -7.48 -15.48
CA ALA A 51 9.94 -6.15 -14.96
C ALA A 51 8.65 -5.32 -14.87
N ALA A 52 8.35 -4.81 -13.68
CA ALA A 52 7.39 -3.74 -13.47
C ALA A 52 8.15 -2.41 -13.46
N THR A 53 7.81 -1.53 -14.40
CA THR A 53 8.40 -0.21 -14.57
C THR A 53 7.49 0.83 -13.96
N LEU A 54 8.00 1.64 -13.03
CA LEU A 54 7.22 2.62 -12.30
C LEU A 54 7.65 4.02 -12.66
N ILE A 55 6.69 4.96 -12.72
CA ILE A 55 6.94 6.38 -12.99
C ILE A 55 6.80 7.24 -11.73
N ASN A 56 7.33 8.46 -11.76
CA ASN A 56 7.27 9.38 -10.63
C ASN A 56 5.82 9.67 -10.20
N PHE A 57 4.93 9.89 -11.16
CA PHE A 57 3.54 10.24 -10.90
C PHE A 57 2.83 9.17 -10.05
N GLU A 58 2.94 7.90 -10.41
CA GLU A 58 2.28 6.80 -9.70
C GLU A 58 2.77 6.65 -8.26
N MET A 59 4.10 6.69 -8.06
CA MET A 59 4.71 6.56 -6.73
C MET A 59 4.31 7.70 -5.80
N LEU A 60 4.38 8.95 -6.27
CA LEU A 60 4.06 10.09 -5.42
C LEU A 60 2.55 10.21 -5.16
N ASN A 61 1.70 9.88 -6.14
CA ASN A 61 0.25 9.88 -5.96
C ASN A 61 -0.19 8.84 -4.93
N LEU A 62 0.39 7.64 -4.97
CA LEU A 62 0.04 6.62 -4.00
C LEU A 62 0.40 7.05 -2.57
N LEU A 63 1.57 7.65 -2.36
CA LEU A 63 1.96 8.16 -1.03
C LEU A 63 1.02 9.26 -0.54
N HIS A 64 0.52 10.10 -1.45
CA HIS A 64 -0.49 11.11 -1.13
C HIS A 64 -1.83 10.48 -0.74
N GLY A 65 -2.34 9.57 -1.56
CA GLY A 65 -3.59 8.84 -1.27
C GLY A 65 -3.50 8.01 0.01
N GLN A 66 -2.33 7.44 0.30
CA GLN A 66 -2.06 6.76 1.57
C GLN A 66 -2.16 7.73 2.77
N LEU A 67 -1.57 8.93 2.67
CA LEU A 67 -1.65 9.93 3.74
C LEU A 67 -3.07 10.42 3.96
N GLU A 68 -3.84 10.63 2.89
CA GLU A 68 -5.24 11.06 2.97
C GLU A 68 -6.15 9.98 3.57
N ASN A 69 -5.94 8.73 3.19
CA ASN A 69 -6.75 7.61 3.67
C ASN A 69 -6.37 7.18 5.09
N ILE A 70 -5.08 6.94 5.33
CA ILE A 70 -4.58 6.28 6.56
C ILE A 70 -4.14 7.31 7.63
N GLY A 71 -3.92 8.56 7.23
CA GLY A 71 -3.46 9.67 8.07
C GLY A 71 -1.94 9.68 8.27
N GLN A 72 -1.44 10.45 9.24
CA GLN A 72 -0.06 10.33 9.70
C GLN A 72 -0.03 9.44 10.95
N PHE A 73 0.54 8.25 10.82
CA PHE A 73 0.52 7.23 11.88
C PHE A 73 1.84 6.48 12.04
N LEU A 74 2.76 6.66 11.08
CA LEU A 74 4.10 6.11 11.13
C LEU A 74 5.01 7.19 11.71
N THR A 75 5.47 7.05 12.94
CA THR A 75 6.48 7.94 13.53
C THR A 75 7.81 7.24 13.69
N ARG A 76 7.81 6.00 14.20
CA ARG A 76 8.99 5.14 14.39
C ARG A 76 8.67 3.74 13.87
N VAL A 77 9.19 3.41 12.70
CA VAL A 77 8.83 2.23 11.93
C VAL A 77 9.91 1.17 12.05
N CYS A 78 9.51 -0.07 12.34
CA CYS A 78 10.28 -1.28 12.11
C CYS A 78 9.84 -1.92 10.79
N ALA A 79 10.76 -2.15 9.88
CA ALA A 79 10.50 -2.78 8.58
C ALA A 79 11.42 -4.00 8.37
N PRO A 80 11.07 -5.18 8.92
CA PRO A 80 11.77 -6.45 8.63
C PRO A 80 11.41 -6.99 7.24
N ILE A 81 11.58 -6.17 6.21
CA ILE A 81 11.31 -6.49 4.82
C ILE A 81 12.53 -6.08 4.01
N SER A 82 12.92 -6.92 3.05
CA SER A 82 14.03 -6.61 2.18
C SER A 82 13.77 -5.37 1.32
N ILE A 83 14.76 -4.49 1.23
CA ILE A 83 14.67 -3.20 0.50
C ILE A 83 14.41 -3.34 -1.01
N TYR A 84 14.69 -4.51 -1.60
CA TYR A 84 14.39 -4.77 -3.01
C TYR A 84 12.90 -5.06 -3.28
N HIS A 85 12.07 -5.13 -2.24
CA HIS A 85 10.64 -5.31 -2.36
C HIS A 85 9.94 -3.95 -2.43
N ILE A 86 9.02 -3.77 -3.38
CA ILE A 86 8.28 -2.50 -3.60
C ILE A 86 7.62 -1.96 -2.31
N PHE A 87 7.12 -2.86 -1.45
CA PHE A 87 6.55 -2.49 -0.16
C PHE A 87 7.55 -1.82 0.80
N ALA A 88 8.80 -2.30 0.82
CA ALA A 88 9.87 -1.71 1.60
C ALA A 88 10.27 -0.35 1.03
N GLU A 89 10.33 -0.21 -0.30
CA GLU A 89 10.63 1.07 -0.95
C GLU A 89 9.55 2.11 -0.65
N MET A 90 8.28 1.79 -0.86
CA MET A 90 7.19 2.74 -0.65
C MET A 90 7.01 3.09 0.83
N VAL A 91 6.85 2.08 1.69
CA VAL A 91 6.40 2.30 3.07
C VAL A 91 7.56 2.40 4.06
N GLY A 92 8.72 1.82 3.73
CA GLY A 92 9.93 1.89 4.55
C GLY A 92 10.90 3.01 4.14
N VAL A 93 11.00 3.37 2.85
CA VAL A 93 11.95 4.39 2.37
C VAL A 93 11.26 5.71 2.05
N LEU A 94 10.33 5.74 1.10
CA LEU A 94 9.73 7.00 0.63
C LEU A 94 8.82 7.65 1.68
N ASN A 95 8.11 6.83 2.46
CA ASN A 95 7.31 7.32 3.58
C ASN A 95 8.14 8.04 4.66
N VAL A 96 9.44 7.77 4.81
CA VAL A 96 10.31 8.54 5.74
C VAL A 96 10.25 10.03 5.41
N VAL A 97 10.28 10.38 4.13
CA VAL A 97 10.23 11.77 3.68
C VAL A 97 8.79 12.30 3.71
N PHE A 98 7.84 11.53 3.19
CA PHE A 98 6.44 11.96 3.06
C PHE A 98 5.71 12.08 4.40
N GLN A 99 5.87 11.08 5.27
CA GLN A 99 5.25 11.01 6.59
C GLN A 99 6.12 11.63 7.68
N LYS A 100 7.34 12.10 7.34
CA LYS A 100 8.31 12.65 8.30
C LYS A 100 8.58 11.70 9.46
N CYS A 101 8.77 10.42 9.14
CA CYS A 101 8.95 9.34 10.11
C CYS A 101 10.39 8.84 10.12
N GLN A 102 10.74 8.00 11.09
CA GLN A 102 11.99 7.25 11.09
C GLN A 102 11.68 5.78 10.76
N ALA A 103 12.42 5.18 9.84
CA ALA A 103 12.34 3.75 9.54
C ALA A 103 13.65 3.04 9.85
N VAL A 104 13.54 1.83 10.41
CA VAL A 104 14.65 0.91 10.65
C VAL A 104 14.37 -0.40 9.93
N PHE A 105 15.27 -0.76 9.02
CA PHE A 105 15.32 -2.08 8.42
C PHE A 105 16.12 -2.98 9.35
N SER A 106 15.43 -3.85 10.09
CA SER A 106 16.05 -4.64 11.16
C SER A 106 17.02 -5.71 10.65
N ALA A 107 16.90 -6.13 9.39
CA ALA A 107 17.78 -7.09 8.75
C ALA A 107 17.70 -6.97 7.20
N ILE A 108 18.70 -7.53 6.49
CA ILE A 108 18.75 -7.58 5.02
C ILE A 108 17.60 -8.43 4.45
N SER A 109 17.26 -9.50 5.16
CA SER A 109 16.15 -10.40 4.87
C SER A 109 15.19 -10.40 6.06
N PRO A 110 13.90 -10.75 5.87
CA PRO A 110 12.94 -10.77 6.96
C PRO A 110 13.41 -11.66 8.11
N ASP A 111 13.55 -11.07 9.29
CA ASP A 111 13.97 -11.76 10.51
C ASP A 111 13.19 -11.24 11.72
N THR A 112 12.44 -12.15 12.35
CA THR A 112 11.50 -11.82 13.42
C THR A 112 12.23 -11.46 14.73
N VAL A 113 13.34 -12.12 15.04
CA VAL A 113 14.11 -11.86 16.26
C VAL A 113 14.71 -10.47 16.23
N SER A 114 15.34 -10.10 15.11
CA SER A 114 15.88 -8.75 14.89
C SER A 114 14.77 -7.70 14.91
N ALA A 115 13.59 -8.01 14.35
CA ALA A 115 12.44 -7.10 14.43
C ALA A 115 12.01 -6.83 15.88
N MET A 116 11.83 -7.87 16.70
CA MET A 116 11.48 -7.71 18.11
C MET A 116 12.57 -6.99 18.90
N GLY A 117 13.84 -7.27 18.63
CA GLY A 117 14.98 -6.56 19.23
C GLY A 117 14.96 -5.07 18.92
N VAL A 118 14.75 -4.68 17.66
CA VAL A 118 14.64 -3.27 17.26
C VAL A 118 13.38 -2.62 17.84
N ILE A 119 12.24 -3.30 17.91
CA ILE A 119 11.04 -2.74 18.57
C ILE A 119 11.34 -2.48 20.05
N HIS A 120 12.02 -3.41 20.72
CA HIS A 120 12.37 -3.32 22.13
C HIS A 120 13.38 -2.22 22.45
N GLU A 121 14.54 -2.24 21.79
CA GLU A 121 15.64 -1.31 22.08
C GLU A 121 15.34 0.12 21.61
N GLU A 122 14.57 0.21 20.54
CA GLU A 122 14.41 1.42 19.76
C GLU A 122 12.95 1.90 19.78
N GLU A 123 12.08 1.34 20.63
CA GLU A 123 10.67 1.70 20.89
C GLU A 123 9.89 2.06 19.61
N ARG A 124 9.84 1.12 18.66
CA ARG A 124 9.17 1.34 17.38
C ARG A 124 7.66 1.32 17.56
N THR A 125 6.98 2.33 17.03
CA THR A 125 5.52 2.53 17.13
C THR A 125 4.74 1.84 16.03
N ALA A 126 5.40 1.44 14.94
CA ALA A 126 4.77 0.71 13.85
C ALA A 126 5.66 -0.44 13.36
N LEU A 127 5.02 -1.56 13.01
CA LEU A 127 5.64 -2.70 12.37
C LEU A 127 5.02 -2.88 10.99
N ILE A 128 5.85 -2.89 9.96
CA ILE A 128 5.43 -3.18 8.58
C ILE A 128 6.02 -4.52 8.18
N GLY A 129 5.18 -5.50 7.88
CA GLY A 129 5.64 -6.86 7.68
C GLY A 129 4.69 -7.72 6.87
N SER A 130 5.20 -8.86 6.41
CA SER A 130 4.35 -9.91 5.88
C SER A 130 3.58 -10.60 7.03
N PRO A 131 2.48 -11.30 6.72
CA PRO A 131 1.75 -12.14 7.68
C PRO A 131 2.62 -13.10 8.49
N VAL A 132 3.75 -13.54 7.92
CA VAL A 132 4.69 -14.47 8.55
C VAL A 132 5.36 -13.81 9.74
N ILE A 133 5.88 -12.59 9.61
CA ILE A 133 6.54 -11.88 10.70
C ILE A 133 5.60 -11.73 11.90
N PHE A 134 4.37 -11.29 11.67
CA PHE A 134 3.39 -11.13 12.75
C PHE A 134 3.03 -12.47 13.43
N ARG A 135 2.90 -13.54 12.64
CA ARG A 135 2.64 -14.89 13.17
C ARG A 135 3.81 -15.42 13.99
N ASP A 136 5.02 -15.18 13.51
CA ASP A 136 6.23 -15.59 14.19
C ASP A 136 6.32 -14.86 15.53
N ILE A 137 6.06 -13.54 15.59
CA ILE A 137 6.01 -12.79 16.87
C ILE A 137 5.00 -13.41 17.84
N LEU A 138 3.77 -13.67 17.37
CA LEU A 138 2.71 -14.25 18.21
C LEU A 138 3.12 -15.61 18.82
N THR A 139 3.92 -16.39 18.08
CA THR A 139 4.28 -17.77 18.44
C THR A 139 5.72 -17.93 18.94
N HIS A 140 6.50 -16.84 19.00
CA HIS A 140 7.91 -16.89 19.31
C HIS A 140 8.16 -17.31 20.76
N LEU A 141 8.93 -18.40 20.94
CA LEU A 141 9.39 -18.84 22.24
C LEU A 141 10.36 -17.79 22.83
N GLY A 142 9.91 -17.07 23.85
CA GLY A 142 10.66 -15.97 24.46
C GLY A 142 10.28 -14.58 23.96
N LYS A 143 9.12 -14.40 23.33
CA LYS A 143 8.57 -13.06 23.03
C LYS A 143 8.52 -12.15 24.27
N GLU A 144 8.27 -12.74 25.44
CA GLU A 144 8.21 -12.05 26.74
C GLU A 144 9.55 -11.42 27.17
N ASN A 145 10.65 -11.79 26.53
CA ASN A 145 11.96 -11.14 26.75
C ASN A 145 12.08 -9.80 26.02
N TYR A 146 11.12 -9.45 25.15
CA TYR A 146 11.09 -8.22 24.39
C TYR A 146 9.91 -7.36 24.86
N ASP A 147 10.19 -6.12 25.21
CA ASP A 147 9.16 -5.12 25.42
C ASP A 147 8.62 -4.64 24.06
N LEU A 148 7.41 -5.09 23.73
CA LEU A 148 6.71 -4.69 22.51
C LEU A 148 5.66 -3.60 22.78
N SER A 149 5.54 -3.09 24.01
CA SER A 149 4.46 -2.17 24.44
C SER A 149 4.40 -0.85 23.67
N SER A 150 5.52 -0.45 23.03
CA SER A 150 5.59 0.72 22.17
C SER A 150 4.83 0.57 20.85
N LEU A 151 4.56 -0.67 20.41
CA LEU A 151 3.94 -0.95 19.13
C LEU A 151 2.45 -0.58 19.14
N ALA A 152 2.08 0.44 18.37
CA ALA A 152 0.70 0.91 18.26
C ALA A 152 0.02 0.49 16.95
N LEU A 153 0.80 0.23 15.90
CA LEU A 153 0.30 -0.09 14.56
C LEU A 153 0.98 -1.31 13.93
N GLY A 154 0.16 -2.24 13.43
CA GLY A 154 0.61 -3.28 12.49
C GLY A 154 0.15 -2.99 11.07
N VAL A 155 1.07 -2.95 10.11
CA VAL A 155 0.76 -2.85 8.67
C VAL A 155 1.13 -4.17 7.99
N LEU A 156 0.14 -4.83 7.40
CA LEU A 156 0.25 -6.13 6.75
C LEU A 156 -0.11 -6.04 5.27
N GLY A 157 0.34 -7.01 4.48
CA GLY A 157 -0.06 -7.10 3.08
C GLY A 157 0.30 -8.44 2.45
N ALA A 158 0.33 -8.47 1.13
CA ALA A 158 0.71 -9.59 0.26
C ALA A 158 -0.30 -10.74 0.10
N ARG A 159 -1.11 -11.08 1.13
CA ARG A 159 -2.15 -12.13 1.01
C ARG A 159 -3.37 -11.83 1.88
N PRO A 160 -4.57 -12.31 1.50
CA PRO A 160 -5.75 -12.26 2.37
C PRO A 160 -5.51 -12.96 3.70
N MET A 161 -5.96 -12.32 4.78
CA MET A 161 -5.73 -12.78 6.14
C MET A 161 -6.97 -13.47 6.71
N GLN A 162 -6.73 -14.53 7.48
CA GLN A 162 -7.81 -15.19 8.21
C GLN A 162 -8.27 -14.30 9.35
N ARG A 163 -9.60 -14.20 9.51
CA ARG A 163 -10.26 -13.41 10.57
C ARG A 163 -9.72 -13.72 11.97
N GLU A 164 -9.53 -15.00 12.26
CA GLU A 164 -8.97 -15.46 13.53
C GLU A 164 -7.55 -14.95 13.76
N PHE A 165 -6.72 -14.92 12.71
CA PHE A 165 -5.37 -14.40 12.81
C PHE A 165 -5.36 -12.90 13.15
N LEU A 166 -6.21 -12.10 12.48
CA LEU A 166 -6.32 -10.67 12.75
C LEU A 166 -6.83 -10.39 14.17
N ARG A 167 -7.82 -11.16 14.64
CA ARG A 167 -8.32 -11.06 16.02
C ARG A 167 -7.23 -11.37 17.06
N ARG A 168 -6.40 -12.38 16.80
CA ARG A 168 -5.27 -12.69 17.67
C ARG A 168 -4.26 -11.54 17.74
N LEU A 169 -3.99 -10.84 16.63
CA LEU A 169 -3.12 -9.66 16.66
C LEU A 169 -3.68 -8.57 17.58
N GLU A 170 -4.99 -8.27 17.51
CA GLU A 170 -5.63 -7.25 18.37
C GLU A 170 -5.57 -7.61 19.87
N VAL A 171 -5.55 -8.89 20.21
CA VAL A 171 -5.62 -9.36 21.61
C VAL A 171 -4.24 -9.64 22.21
N GLU A 172 -3.33 -10.20 21.42
CA GLU A 172 -2.03 -10.71 21.90
C GLU A 172 -0.88 -9.73 21.65
N LEU A 173 -1.07 -8.70 20.83
CA LEU A 173 -0.09 -7.62 20.64
C LEU A 173 -0.69 -6.29 21.14
N PRO A 174 0.15 -5.34 21.60
CA PRO A 174 -0.32 -4.04 22.09
C PRO A 174 -0.79 -3.08 20.97
N VAL A 175 -1.02 -3.60 19.77
CA VAL A 175 -1.49 -2.82 18.62
C VAL A 175 -2.87 -2.26 18.90
N THR A 176 -2.99 -0.94 18.73
CA THR A 176 -4.30 -0.26 18.80
C THR A 176 -4.98 -0.26 17.43
N ARG A 177 -4.18 -0.43 16.36
CA ARG A 177 -4.67 -0.47 14.99
C ARG A 177 -3.87 -1.48 14.17
N VAL A 178 -4.57 -2.16 13.29
CA VAL A 178 -4.01 -3.05 12.28
C VAL A 178 -4.58 -2.63 10.94
N THR A 179 -3.73 -2.55 9.92
CA THR A 179 -4.16 -2.32 8.54
C THR A 179 -3.64 -3.46 7.68
N GLN A 180 -4.46 -4.01 6.78
CA GLN A 180 -3.93 -4.76 5.65
C GLN A 180 -4.23 -4.04 4.37
N SER A 181 -3.25 -4.15 3.52
CA SER A 181 -3.09 -3.43 2.30
C SER A 181 -2.98 -4.47 1.20
N ASP A 182 -3.84 -4.36 0.20
CA ASP A 182 -3.74 -5.14 -1.02
C ASP A 182 -3.11 -4.30 -2.12
N GLY A 183 -2.29 -4.96 -2.91
CA GLY A 183 -1.47 -4.32 -3.89
C GLY A 183 -0.47 -5.24 -4.55
N MET A 184 0.05 -4.74 -5.67
CA MET A 184 1.00 -5.43 -6.52
C MET A 184 2.11 -4.47 -6.89
N THR A 185 3.26 -5.00 -7.30
CA THR A 185 4.36 -4.18 -7.79
C THR A 185 3.99 -3.34 -8.99
N GLU A 186 3.16 -3.85 -9.90
CA GLU A 186 2.66 -3.13 -11.08
C GLU A 186 1.84 -1.91 -10.72
N ASN A 187 1.14 -1.95 -9.58
CA ASN A 187 0.30 -0.85 -9.07
C ASN A 187 0.96 -0.18 -7.87
N VAL A 188 2.29 -0.20 -7.80
CA VAL A 188 3.08 0.60 -6.88
C VAL A 188 2.87 0.26 -5.39
N THR A 189 2.57 -0.99 -5.04
CA THR A 189 2.45 -1.55 -3.65
C THR A 189 1.05 -1.63 -3.10
N LEU A 190 0.19 -0.64 -3.34
CA LEU A 190 -1.06 -0.52 -2.58
C LEU A 190 -2.14 0.09 -3.47
N PHE A 191 -3.31 -0.55 -3.52
CA PHE A 191 -4.49 0.05 -4.15
C PHE A 191 -5.74 -0.02 -3.29
N ALA A 192 -5.80 -0.88 -2.29
CA ALA A 192 -6.88 -0.93 -1.31
C ALA A 192 -6.36 -1.22 0.09
N SER A 193 -6.92 -0.59 1.11
CA SER A 193 -6.56 -0.90 2.50
C SER A 193 -7.77 -0.92 3.41
N ALA A 194 -7.83 -1.94 4.28
CA ALA A 194 -8.78 -2.05 5.36
C ALA A 194 -8.13 -1.68 6.70
N TYR A 195 -8.94 -1.12 7.60
CA TYR A 195 -8.56 -0.80 8.97
C TYR A 195 -9.27 -1.71 9.95
N TRP A 196 -8.57 -2.07 11.01
CA TRP A 196 -9.11 -2.80 12.14
C TRP A 196 -8.54 -2.23 13.43
N ALA A 197 -9.41 -1.76 14.32
CA ALA A 197 -8.99 -1.25 15.62
C ALA A 197 -10.08 -1.47 16.68
N GLY A 198 -10.04 -2.61 17.37
CA GLY A 198 -10.97 -2.91 18.47
C GLY A 198 -12.44 -3.01 18.04
N ASP A 199 -13.29 -3.55 18.91
CA ASP A 199 -14.69 -3.83 18.56
C ASP A 199 -15.58 -2.59 18.43
N ALA A 200 -15.11 -1.42 18.89
CA ALA A 200 -15.86 -0.16 18.84
C ALA A 200 -15.63 0.65 17.54
N ASP A 201 -14.63 0.29 16.73
CA ASP A 201 -14.35 0.98 15.47
C ASP A 201 -15.38 0.60 14.40
N GLN A 202 -16.10 1.62 13.90
CA GLN A 202 -17.12 1.46 12.87
C GLN A 202 -16.54 1.09 11.51
N GLN A 203 -15.25 1.35 11.27
CA GLN A 203 -14.56 1.01 10.03
C GLN A 203 -14.01 -0.43 10.03
N ARG A 204 -14.09 -1.13 11.17
CA ARG A 204 -13.58 -2.49 11.32
C ARG A 204 -14.38 -3.48 10.47
N SER A 205 -13.73 -4.08 9.48
CA SER A 205 -14.35 -5.12 8.65
C SER A 205 -13.37 -6.22 8.24
N TYR A 206 -13.55 -7.42 8.77
CA TYR A 206 -12.71 -8.59 8.44
C TYR A 206 -13.06 -9.27 7.11
N SER A 207 -14.17 -8.88 6.48
CA SER A 207 -14.67 -9.48 5.24
C SER A 207 -14.53 -8.55 4.03
N SER A 208 -13.87 -7.40 4.21
CA SER A 208 -13.66 -6.40 3.17
C SER A 208 -12.16 -6.22 2.90
N MET A 209 -11.83 -5.88 1.66
CA MET A 209 -10.50 -5.41 1.26
C MET A 209 -10.25 -3.95 1.67
N GLY A 210 -11.30 -3.27 2.14
CA GLY A 210 -11.25 -1.91 2.67
C GLY A 210 -11.59 -0.87 1.62
N VAL A 211 -10.91 0.27 1.69
CA VAL A 211 -11.16 1.44 0.83
C VAL A 211 -10.07 1.52 -0.23
N CYS A 212 -10.48 1.80 -1.47
CA CYS A 212 -9.55 2.06 -2.57
C CYS A 212 -8.71 3.32 -2.29
N MET A 213 -7.44 3.32 -2.71
CA MET A 213 -6.59 4.51 -2.63
C MET A 213 -7.16 5.60 -3.55
N GLN A 214 -7.10 6.85 -3.10
CA GLN A 214 -7.55 7.95 -3.92
C GLN A 214 -6.80 7.97 -5.25
N ARG A 215 -7.50 8.38 -6.32
CA ARG A 215 -6.97 8.48 -7.70
C ARG A 215 -6.66 7.13 -8.36
N LEU A 216 -7.12 6.03 -7.76
CA LEU A 216 -7.25 4.75 -8.44
C LEU A 216 -8.73 4.48 -8.71
N GLU A 217 -9.02 3.91 -9.88
CA GLU A 217 -10.35 3.46 -10.26
C GLU A 217 -10.39 1.93 -10.16
N ILE A 218 -10.87 1.44 -9.03
CA ILE A 218 -11.07 0.01 -8.77
C ILE A 218 -12.39 -0.15 -8.04
N ILE A 219 -13.20 -1.10 -8.48
CA ILE A 219 -14.42 -1.51 -7.79
C ILE A 219 -14.10 -2.75 -6.96
N ILE A 220 -14.37 -2.70 -5.66
CA ILE A 220 -14.13 -3.79 -4.72
C ILE A 220 -15.46 -4.51 -4.46
N ARG A 221 -15.68 -5.60 -5.19
CA ARG A 221 -16.85 -6.46 -5.01
C ARG A 221 -16.49 -7.67 -4.17
N SER A 222 -16.84 -7.63 -2.89
CA SER A 222 -16.47 -8.60 -1.85
C SER A 222 -14.97 -8.73 -1.64
N VAL A 223 -14.35 -9.75 -2.23
CA VAL A 223 -12.91 -10.04 -2.13
C VAL A 223 -12.23 -10.01 -3.50
N VAL A 224 -12.91 -9.45 -4.50
CA VAL A 224 -12.44 -9.38 -5.89
C VAL A 224 -12.27 -7.92 -6.30
N ASN A 225 -11.12 -7.62 -6.88
CA ASN A 225 -10.84 -6.32 -7.49
C ASN A 225 -11.31 -6.36 -8.95
N ILE A 226 -12.13 -5.38 -9.32
CA ILE A 226 -12.66 -5.21 -10.67
C ILE A 226 -12.12 -3.89 -11.19
N TYR A 227 -11.43 -3.94 -12.33
CA TYR A 227 -10.87 -2.75 -12.97
C TYR A 227 -11.87 -2.20 -14.00
N PRO A 228 -12.49 -1.03 -13.77
CA PRO A 228 -13.46 -0.44 -14.69
C PRO A 228 -12.96 -0.39 -16.13
N ALA A 229 -11.72 0.04 -16.34
CA ALA A 229 -11.10 0.15 -17.65
C ALA A 229 -11.12 -1.15 -18.47
N GLU A 230 -11.01 -2.33 -17.84
CA GLU A 230 -11.09 -3.61 -18.54
C GLU A 230 -12.51 -3.86 -19.08
N ILE A 231 -13.52 -3.54 -18.27
CA ILE A 231 -14.93 -3.68 -18.65
C ILE A 231 -15.33 -2.61 -19.67
N GLU A 232 -14.88 -1.37 -19.50
CA GLU A 232 -15.08 -0.27 -20.45
C GLU A 232 -14.52 -0.63 -21.82
N THR A 233 -13.28 -1.13 -21.86
CA THR A 233 -12.65 -1.60 -23.10
C THR A 233 -13.51 -2.67 -23.77
N ALA A 234 -13.98 -3.67 -23.02
CA ALA A 234 -14.84 -4.73 -23.56
C ALA A 234 -16.20 -4.19 -24.07
N ILE A 235 -16.82 -3.24 -23.37
CA ILE A 235 -18.09 -2.63 -23.79
C ILE A 235 -17.88 -1.77 -25.05
N ILE A 236 -16.76 -1.03 -25.14
CA ILE A 236 -16.43 -0.15 -26.28
C ILE A 236 -16.17 -0.95 -27.56
N GLU A 237 -15.77 -2.22 -27.46
CA GLU A 237 -15.65 -3.11 -28.64
C GLU A 237 -17.00 -3.34 -29.35
N HIS A 238 -18.14 -3.14 -28.67
CA HIS A 238 -19.45 -3.32 -29.25
C HIS A 238 -19.77 -2.24 -30.30
N LEU A 239 -20.19 -2.65 -31.51
CA LEU A 239 -20.35 -1.74 -32.66
C LEU A 239 -21.30 -0.57 -32.43
N SER A 240 -22.32 -0.76 -31.58
CA SER A 240 -23.32 0.27 -31.26
C SER A 240 -22.84 1.30 -30.24
N VAL A 241 -21.79 1.01 -29.48
CA VAL A 241 -21.30 1.84 -28.37
C VAL A 241 -20.36 2.92 -28.90
N PHE A 242 -20.58 4.16 -28.46
CA PHE A 242 -19.68 5.29 -28.67
C PHE A 242 -18.68 5.43 -27.52
N ASP A 243 -19.18 5.32 -26.29
CA ASP A 243 -18.39 5.49 -25.08
C ASP A 243 -19.02 4.71 -23.91
N ALA A 244 -18.21 4.32 -22.93
CA ALA A 244 -18.67 3.63 -21.74
C ALA A 244 -17.83 4.03 -20.52
N GLN A 245 -18.51 4.26 -19.40
CA GLN A 245 -17.87 4.46 -18.09
C GLN A 245 -18.42 3.44 -17.11
N VAL A 246 -17.53 2.71 -16.45
CA VAL A 246 -17.86 1.70 -15.45
C VAL A 246 -17.49 2.23 -14.06
N PHE A 247 -18.35 2.02 -13.09
CA PHE A 247 -18.16 2.51 -11.72
C PHE A 247 -18.87 1.62 -10.70
N GLY A 248 -18.39 1.66 -9.46
CA GLY A 248 -19.00 0.97 -8.34
C GLY A 248 -20.10 1.82 -7.73
N ILE A 249 -21.21 1.19 -7.33
CA ILE A 249 -22.20 1.80 -6.43
C ILE A 249 -22.22 1.03 -5.11
N PRO A 250 -22.46 1.68 -3.96
CA PRO A 250 -22.55 0.98 -2.67
C PRO A 250 -23.62 -0.13 -2.69
N ASP A 251 -23.27 -1.31 -2.20
CA ASP A 251 -24.16 -2.47 -2.07
C ASP A 251 -24.01 -3.10 -0.68
N GLU A 252 -25.14 -3.37 0.00
CA GLU A 252 -25.15 -3.87 1.38
C GLU A 252 -24.55 -5.28 1.51
N ARG A 253 -24.59 -6.09 0.45
CA ARG A 253 -24.17 -7.49 0.49
C ARG A 253 -22.73 -7.69 0.04
N TYR A 254 -22.32 -6.96 -0.99
CA TYR A 254 -21.07 -7.17 -1.70
C TYR A 254 -20.08 -6.01 -1.51
N GLY A 255 -20.43 -4.96 -0.78
CA GLY A 255 -19.63 -3.73 -0.64
C GLY A 255 -19.89 -2.79 -1.80
N GLU A 256 -19.57 -3.24 -3.03
CA GLU A 256 -19.87 -2.51 -4.27
C GLU A 256 -20.53 -3.42 -5.32
N GLU A 257 -21.48 -2.85 -6.07
CA GLU A 257 -22.04 -3.43 -7.29
C GLU A 257 -21.51 -2.67 -8.51
N VAL A 258 -21.09 -3.40 -9.54
CA VAL A 258 -20.60 -2.82 -10.80
C VAL A 258 -21.76 -2.26 -11.60
N ARG A 259 -21.65 -1.02 -12.06
CA ARG A 259 -22.57 -0.35 -12.98
C ARG A 259 -21.79 0.20 -14.17
N ALA A 260 -22.46 0.30 -15.31
CA ALA A 260 -21.93 0.93 -16.51
C ALA A 260 -22.91 2.00 -16.99
N TRP A 261 -22.38 3.17 -17.35
CA TRP A 261 -23.08 4.18 -18.13
C TRP A 261 -22.57 4.11 -19.56
N ILE A 262 -23.49 3.95 -20.52
CA ILE A 262 -23.15 3.68 -21.92
C ILE A 262 -23.78 4.75 -22.80
N THR A 263 -22.96 5.33 -23.68
CA THR A 263 -23.42 6.24 -24.73
C THR A 263 -23.40 5.49 -26.06
N LEU A 264 -24.55 5.42 -26.73
CA LEU A 264 -24.65 4.82 -28.06
C LEU A 264 -24.21 5.79 -29.15
N LYS A 265 -23.75 5.26 -30.29
CA LYS A 265 -23.47 6.08 -31.47
C LYS A 265 -24.76 6.76 -31.98
N PRO A 266 -24.67 7.96 -32.58
CA PRO A 266 -25.85 8.74 -33.01
C PRO A 266 -26.82 8.00 -33.92
N ASP A 267 -26.31 7.04 -34.71
CA ASP A 267 -27.07 6.30 -35.72
C ASP A 267 -27.66 4.98 -35.20
N THR A 268 -27.46 4.66 -33.91
CA THR A 268 -27.89 3.40 -33.29
C THR A 268 -29.01 3.63 -32.30
N SER A 269 -30.25 3.58 -32.77
CA SER A 269 -31.45 3.89 -31.96
C SER A 269 -32.02 2.71 -31.16
N THR A 270 -31.49 1.50 -31.32
CA THR A 270 -32.01 0.28 -30.68
C THR A 270 -30.87 -0.65 -30.32
N CYS A 271 -30.26 -0.46 -29.15
CA CYS A 271 -29.40 -1.46 -28.55
C CYS A 271 -29.84 -1.63 -27.10
N THR A 272 -30.21 -2.85 -26.73
CA THR A 272 -30.68 -3.21 -25.39
C THR A 272 -29.50 -3.63 -24.52
N THR A 273 -29.66 -3.58 -23.19
CA THR A 273 -28.61 -3.98 -22.26
C THR A 273 -28.15 -5.42 -22.49
N ASP A 274 -29.07 -6.33 -22.84
CA ASP A 274 -28.78 -7.75 -23.11
C ASP A 274 -27.99 -7.98 -24.41
N GLU A 275 -27.92 -6.99 -25.30
CA GLU A 275 -27.13 -7.08 -26.54
C GLU A 275 -25.68 -6.62 -26.35
N ILE A 276 -25.38 -5.93 -25.24
CA ILE A 276 -24.06 -5.35 -24.95
C ILE A 276 -23.23 -6.24 -23.99
N VAL A 277 -23.88 -7.04 -23.14
CA VAL A 277 -23.26 -7.81 -22.05
C VAL A 277 -23.21 -9.32 -22.34
#